data_AF-A0A1X2EN11-F1
#
_entry.id   AF-A0A1X2EN11-F1
#
_cell.length_a   1.000
_cell.length_b   1.000
_cell.length_c   1.000
_cell.angle_alpha   90.00
_cell.angle_beta   90.00
_cell.angle_gamma   90.00
#
_symmetry.space_group_name_H-M   'P 1'
#
loop_
_entity.id
_entity.type
_entity.pdbx_description
1 polymer ?
#
loop_
_entity_poly.entity_id
_entity_poly.type
_entity_poly.pdbx_seq_one_letter_code
_entity_poly.pdbx_strand_id
1 'polypeptide(L)'
;MQRARALAEQRGATRYRNLFVVLATIGFGAAVLGSFFHPRLADPGVWLLVLGGLVCAAVGFIGARAATARIRFRVTQPRWLVLVQVAVLPTSAVGWTWLYGNLVAASSRGVWPVVIGVVMPMAMLAQFATALTSESLFDGDADGVRFIQRGRQLRRTRIPWEDIAAIVVATGARPKTVEIGVRLRAGVPTRPYPPRAYELLTDLPYRIVAPRKSFSLDDIGGMLNRSGRTDIALLHRTPAGEQLLGYANAWTSGRQPVARTARLAPFAPDPA
;
A
#
# COMPACT_ATOMS: atom_id res chain seq x y z
N MET A 1 4.48 -25.24 7.25
CA MET A 1 3.00 -25.07 7.19
C MET A 1 2.54 -23.60 7.07
N GLN A 2 3.26 -22.60 7.60
CA GLN A 2 2.78 -21.20 7.61
C GLN A 2 2.73 -20.50 6.23
N ARG A 3 3.69 -20.75 5.32
CA ARG A 3 3.64 -20.18 3.95
C ARG A 3 2.44 -20.66 3.13
N ALA A 4 2.08 -21.94 3.21
CA ALA A 4 0.92 -22.47 2.49
C ALA A 4 -0.40 -21.85 2.98
N ARG A 5 -0.54 -21.66 4.30
CA ARG A 5 -1.68 -20.93 4.89
C ARG A 5 -1.67 -19.46 4.48
N ALA A 6 -0.52 -18.79 4.52
CA ALA A 6 -0.39 -17.39 4.07
C ALA A 6 -0.73 -17.23 2.58
N LEU A 7 -0.32 -18.17 1.72
CA LEU A 7 -0.68 -18.19 0.29
C LEU A 7 -2.18 -18.45 0.09
N ALA A 8 -2.79 -19.34 0.87
CA ALA A 8 -4.23 -19.61 0.82
C ALA A 8 -5.05 -18.39 1.27
N GLU A 9 -4.68 -17.75 2.39
CA GLU A 9 -5.27 -16.50 2.87
C GLU A 9 -5.10 -15.38 1.84
N GLN A 10 -3.90 -15.26 1.25
CA GLN A 10 -3.62 -14.29 0.19
C GLN A 10 -4.50 -14.54 -1.04
N ARG A 11 -4.70 -15.79 -1.47
CA ARG A 11 -5.59 -16.14 -2.58
C ARG A 11 -7.04 -15.78 -2.26
N GLY A 12 -7.53 -16.14 -1.08
CA GLY A 12 -8.89 -15.82 -0.63
C GLY A 12 -9.13 -14.31 -0.59
N ALA A 13 -8.26 -13.57 0.06
CA ALA A 13 -8.36 -12.12 0.16
C ALA A 13 -8.14 -11.41 -1.20
N THR A 14 -7.35 -11.99 -2.12
CA THR A 14 -7.24 -11.49 -3.50
C THR A 14 -8.55 -11.64 -4.26
N ARG A 15 -9.28 -12.75 -4.07
CA ARG A 15 -10.63 -12.92 -4.63
C ARG A 15 -11.60 -11.87 -4.10
N TYR A 16 -11.64 -11.66 -2.78
CA TYR A 16 -12.47 -10.60 -2.18
C TYR A 16 -12.09 -9.21 -2.69
N ARG A 17 -10.79 -8.89 -2.78
CA ARG A 17 -10.32 -7.63 -3.35
C ARG A 17 -10.82 -7.46 -4.79
N ASN A 18 -10.68 -8.48 -5.62
CA ASN A 18 -11.11 -8.42 -7.02
C ASN A 18 -12.63 -8.27 -7.12
N LEU A 19 -13.43 -8.95 -6.28
CA LEU A 19 -14.87 -8.75 -6.20
C LEU A 19 -15.24 -7.31 -5.84
N PHE A 20 -14.57 -6.72 -4.85
CA PHE A 20 -14.78 -5.32 -4.48
C PHE A 20 -14.36 -4.33 -5.57
N VAL A 21 -13.29 -4.61 -6.32
CA VAL A 21 -12.90 -3.83 -7.51
C VAL A 21 -13.98 -3.92 -8.58
N VAL A 22 -14.51 -5.12 -8.87
CA VAL A 22 -15.60 -5.32 -9.82
C VAL A 22 -16.85 -4.56 -9.39
N LEU A 23 -17.24 -4.66 -8.12
CA LEU A 23 -18.35 -3.89 -7.55
C LEU A 23 -18.14 -2.39 -7.74
N ALA A 24 -16.92 -1.90 -7.48
CA ALA A 24 -16.62 -0.49 -7.64
C ALA A 24 -16.74 -0.05 -9.11
N THR A 25 -16.28 -0.90 -10.02
CA THR A 25 -16.34 -0.69 -11.48
C THR A 25 -17.79 -0.61 -11.97
N ILE A 26 -18.63 -1.55 -11.53
CA ILE A 26 -20.05 -1.60 -11.89
C ILE A 26 -20.76 -0.36 -11.34
N GLY A 27 -20.51 0.00 -10.07
CA GLY A 27 -21.08 1.19 -9.44
C GLY A 27 -20.71 2.48 -10.19
N PHE A 28 -19.44 2.66 -10.54
CA PHE A 28 -19.01 3.81 -11.34
C PHE A 28 -19.60 3.79 -12.75
N GLY A 29 -19.63 2.63 -13.41
CA GLY A 29 -20.24 2.46 -14.73
C GLY A 29 -21.72 2.87 -14.73
N ALA A 30 -22.49 2.44 -13.74
CA ALA A 30 -23.88 2.85 -13.57
C ALA A 30 -24.01 4.36 -13.35
N ALA A 31 -23.17 4.96 -12.50
CA ALA A 31 -23.19 6.39 -12.25
C ALA A 31 -22.87 7.23 -13.51
N VAL A 32 -21.87 6.81 -14.29
CA VAL A 32 -21.53 7.46 -15.57
C VAL A 32 -22.66 7.29 -16.58
N LEU A 33 -23.21 6.09 -16.74
CA LEU A 33 -24.31 5.82 -17.68
C LEU A 33 -25.56 6.64 -17.35
N GLY A 34 -25.96 6.70 -16.08
CA GLY A 34 -27.09 7.51 -15.63
C GLY A 34 -26.88 9.00 -15.88
N SER A 35 -25.64 9.48 -15.73
CA SER A 35 -25.30 10.90 -15.91
C SER A 35 -25.19 11.32 -17.38
N PHE A 36 -24.77 10.42 -18.28
CA PHE A 36 -24.53 10.73 -19.70
C PHE A 36 -25.67 10.38 -20.64
N PHE A 37 -26.39 9.28 -20.40
CA PHE A 37 -27.34 8.73 -21.39
C PHE A 37 -28.80 9.05 -21.09
N HIS A 38 -29.11 9.67 -19.94
CA HIS A 38 -30.49 10.07 -19.65
C HIS A 38 -30.72 11.55 -19.97
N PRO A 39 -31.55 11.89 -20.97
CA PRO A 39 -31.80 13.28 -21.39
C PRO A 39 -32.56 14.12 -20.35
N ARG A 40 -32.97 13.52 -19.24
CA ARG A 40 -33.67 14.17 -18.12
C ARG A 40 -32.94 13.88 -16.81
N LEU A 41 -31.92 14.67 -16.51
CA LEU A 41 -31.29 14.71 -15.18
C LEU A 41 -32.27 15.16 -14.07
N ALA A 42 -33.48 15.59 -14.41
CA ALA A 42 -34.53 15.91 -13.45
C ALA A 42 -35.37 14.69 -13.02
N ASP A 43 -35.20 13.52 -13.65
CA ASP A 43 -35.95 12.31 -13.29
C ASP A 43 -35.37 11.69 -12.01
N PRO A 44 -36.16 11.52 -10.94
CA PRO A 44 -35.70 10.94 -9.69
C PRO A 44 -35.13 9.51 -9.84
N GLY A 45 -35.57 8.74 -10.84
CA GLY A 45 -35.02 7.42 -11.14
C GLY A 45 -33.55 7.45 -11.58
N VAL A 46 -33.14 8.50 -12.28
CA VAL A 46 -31.75 8.70 -12.72
C VAL A 46 -30.85 9.03 -11.53
N TRP A 47 -31.32 9.86 -10.60
CA TRP A 47 -30.59 10.16 -9.37
C TRP A 47 -30.41 8.95 -8.48
N LEU A 48 -31.40 8.07 -8.39
CA LEU A 48 -31.25 6.79 -7.67
C LEU A 48 -30.16 5.91 -8.30
N LEU A 49 -30.08 5.87 -9.62
CA LEU A 49 -29.05 5.11 -10.35
C LEU A 49 -27.65 5.73 -10.16
N VAL A 50 -27.54 7.06 -10.21
CA VAL A 50 -26.27 7.78 -10.02
C VAL A 50 -25.79 7.68 -8.59
N LEU A 51 -26.64 8.01 -7.60
CA LEU A 51 -26.28 7.94 -6.18
C LEU A 51 -26.05 6.49 -5.74
N GLY A 52 -26.90 5.55 -6.17
CA GLY A 52 -26.73 4.13 -5.90
C GLY A 52 -25.42 3.58 -6.49
N GLY A 53 -25.08 3.99 -7.71
CA GLY A 53 -23.81 3.67 -8.37
C GLY A 53 -22.60 4.21 -7.61
N LEU A 54 -22.64 5.48 -7.18
CA LEU A 54 -21.59 6.11 -6.38
C LEU A 54 -21.43 5.45 -5.00
N VAL A 55 -22.52 5.07 -4.34
CA VAL A 55 -22.47 4.32 -3.07
C VAL A 55 -21.84 2.96 -3.27
N CYS A 56 -22.24 2.20 -4.31
CA CYS A 56 -21.62 0.92 -4.64
C CYS A 56 -20.12 1.07 -4.95
N ALA A 57 -19.75 2.14 -5.66
CA ALA A 57 -18.36 2.51 -5.95
C ALA A 57 -17.55 2.74 -4.67
N ALA A 58 -18.09 3.53 -3.73
CA ALA A 58 -17.45 3.81 -2.46
C ALA A 58 -17.29 2.55 -1.59
N VAL A 59 -18.34 1.73 -1.50
CA VAL A 59 -18.30 0.45 -0.76
C VAL A 59 -17.27 -0.50 -1.38
N GLY A 60 -17.24 -0.62 -2.70
CA GLY A 60 -16.23 -1.40 -3.41
C GLY A 60 -14.80 -0.89 -3.15
N PHE A 61 -14.59 0.42 -3.12
CA PHE A 61 -13.28 1.00 -2.78
C PHE A 61 -12.84 0.66 -1.35
N ILE A 62 -13.71 0.92 -0.37
CA ILE A 62 -13.43 0.68 1.03
C ILE A 62 -13.17 -0.81 1.26
N GLY A 63 -13.99 -1.68 0.66
CA GLY A 63 -13.84 -3.14 0.73
C GLY A 63 -12.54 -3.63 0.10
N ALA A 64 -12.18 -3.15 -1.10
CA ALA A 64 -10.93 -3.50 -1.77
C ALA A 64 -9.72 -3.05 -0.96
N ARG A 65 -9.77 -1.85 -0.36
CA ARG A 65 -8.73 -1.32 0.52
C ARG A 65 -8.57 -2.16 1.79
N ALA A 66 -9.68 -2.49 2.45
CA ALA A 66 -9.68 -3.33 3.65
C ALA A 66 -9.15 -4.75 3.35
N ALA A 67 -9.58 -5.36 2.24
CA ALA A 67 -9.08 -6.66 1.80
C ALA A 67 -7.58 -6.61 1.51
N THR A 68 -7.10 -5.53 0.89
CA THR A 68 -5.68 -5.36 0.58
C THR A 68 -4.82 -5.15 1.84
N ALA A 69 -5.34 -4.45 2.84
CA ALA A 69 -4.67 -4.27 4.14
C ALA A 69 -4.49 -5.60 4.90
N ARG A 70 -5.39 -6.56 4.73
CA ARG A 70 -5.27 -7.90 5.34
C ARG A 70 -4.18 -8.76 4.67
N ILE A 71 -4.01 -8.60 3.36
CA ILE A 71 -3.05 -9.39 2.55
C ILE A 71 -1.60 -8.99 2.81
N ARG A 72 -1.37 -7.75 3.26
CA ARG A 72 -0.05 -7.12 3.16
C ARG A 72 0.29 -6.35 4.41
N PHE A 73 1.46 -6.61 4.98
CA PHE A 73 2.03 -5.64 5.91
C PHE A 73 2.48 -4.42 5.12
N ARG A 74 2.06 -3.23 5.54
CA ARG A 74 2.35 -1.98 4.84
C ARG A 74 2.78 -0.93 5.82
N VAL A 75 3.97 -0.39 5.61
CA VAL A 75 4.36 0.86 6.24
C VAL A 75 3.80 2.00 5.38
N THR A 76 2.70 2.57 5.87
CA THR A 76 1.88 3.55 5.14
C THR A 76 2.45 4.97 5.19
N GLN A 77 2.15 5.73 4.14
CA GLN A 77 2.45 7.16 4.00
C GLN A 77 1.74 8.02 5.08
N PRO A 78 2.19 9.26 5.31
CA PRO A 78 1.47 10.19 6.16
C PRO A 78 0.04 10.44 5.66
N ARG A 79 -0.93 10.40 6.59
CA ARG A 79 -2.40 10.44 6.35
C ARG A 79 -2.89 11.53 5.40
N TRP A 80 -2.19 12.66 5.27
CA TRP A 80 -2.61 13.75 4.38
C TRP A 80 -2.57 13.38 2.90
N LEU A 81 -1.62 12.55 2.45
CA LEU A 81 -1.58 12.08 1.05
C LEU A 81 -2.77 11.15 0.73
N VAL A 82 -3.22 10.38 1.72
CA VAL A 82 -4.43 9.54 1.62
C VAL A 82 -5.66 10.43 1.52
N LEU A 83 -5.75 11.48 2.35
CA LEU A 83 -6.84 12.44 2.28
C LEU A 83 -6.86 13.18 0.94
N VAL A 84 -5.71 13.55 0.37
CA VAL A 84 -5.62 14.14 -0.97
C VAL A 84 -6.12 13.16 -2.03
N GLN A 85 -5.74 11.89 -1.98
CA GLN A 85 -6.23 10.90 -2.96
C GLN A 85 -7.74 10.67 -2.83
N VAL A 86 -8.26 10.59 -1.60
CA VAL A 86 -9.69 10.44 -1.32
C VAL A 86 -10.48 11.69 -1.72
N ALA A 87 -9.90 12.89 -1.61
CA ALA A 87 -10.54 14.13 -2.03
C ALA A 87 -10.47 14.34 -3.56
N VAL A 88 -9.34 13.99 -4.19
CA VAL A 88 -9.10 14.13 -5.62
C VAL A 88 -9.98 13.18 -6.43
N LEU A 89 -10.26 11.96 -5.95
CA LEU A 89 -11.08 10.98 -6.67
C LEU A 89 -12.52 11.46 -7.00
N PRO A 90 -13.33 11.92 -6.04
CA PRO A 90 -14.68 12.43 -6.32
C PRO A 90 -14.64 13.79 -7.03
N THR A 91 -13.68 14.68 -6.70
CA THR A 91 -13.58 15.99 -7.37
C THR A 91 -13.11 15.87 -8.81
N SER A 92 -12.19 14.95 -9.12
CA SER A 92 -11.78 14.66 -10.50
C SER A 92 -12.90 13.96 -11.27
N ALA A 93 -13.61 13.01 -10.66
CA ALA A 93 -14.77 12.37 -11.28
C ALA A 93 -15.81 13.42 -11.70
N VAL A 94 -16.23 14.29 -10.77
CA VAL A 94 -17.20 15.36 -11.04
C VAL A 94 -16.68 16.36 -12.07
N GLY A 95 -15.42 16.83 -11.93
CA GLY A 95 -14.82 17.80 -12.84
C GLY A 95 -14.67 17.27 -14.27
N TRP A 96 -14.25 16.01 -14.42
CA TRP A 96 -14.17 15.39 -15.72
C TRP A 96 -15.56 15.04 -16.29
N THR A 97 -16.50 14.56 -15.48
CA THR A 97 -17.89 14.34 -15.93
C THR A 97 -18.51 15.63 -16.44
N TRP A 98 -18.28 16.76 -15.76
CA TRP A 98 -18.75 18.08 -16.21
C TRP A 98 -18.05 18.54 -17.50
N LEU A 99 -16.72 18.45 -17.59
CA LEU A 99 -15.96 18.85 -18.78
C LEU A 99 -16.37 18.04 -20.02
N TYR A 100 -16.55 16.73 -19.87
CA TYR A 100 -16.95 15.85 -20.97
C TYR A 100 -18.43 15.97 -21.33
N GLY A 101 -19.32 16.24 -20.36
CA GLY A 101 -20.72 16.56 -20.64
C GLY A 101 -20.84 17.78 -21.57
N ASN A 102 -20.01 18.79 -21.34
CA ASN A 102 -19.92 19.96 -22.22
C ASN A 102 -19.32 19.63 -23.60
N LEU A 103 -18.29 18.78 -23.68
CA LEU A 103 -17.69 18.34 -24.96
C LEU A 103 -18.62 17.45 -25.80
N VAL A 104 -19.43 16.60 -25.16
CA VAL A 104 -20.44 15.77 -25.84
C VAL A 104 -21.60 16.63 -26.32
N ALA A 105 -22.10 17.56 -25.50
CA ALA A 105 -23.13 18.51 -25.90
C ALA A 105 -22.66 19.41 -27.08
N ALA A 106 -21.37 19.73 -27.15
CA ALA A 106 -20.78 20.48 -28.25
C ALA A 106 -20.49 19.64 -29.51
N SER A 107 -20.39 18.30 -29.41
CA SER A 107 -20.11 17.41 -30.55
C SER A 107 -21.39 16.71 -31.01
N SER A 108 -22.12 17.36 -31.91
CA SER A 108 -23.50 16.98 -32.24
C SER A 108 -23.68 15.66 -32.99
N ARG A 109 -22.65 15.03 -33.58
CA ARG A 109 -22.73 13.72 -34.28
C ARG A 109 -21.36 13.03 -34.34
N GLY A 110 -21.25 11.80 -33.84
CA GLY A 110 -20.04 10.97 -34.02
C GLY A 110 -19.85 9.87 -32.96
N VAL A 111 -18.75 9.12 -33.06
CA VAL A 111 -18.38 7.98 -32.19
C VAL A 111 -17.97 8.43 -30.77
N TRP A 112 -17.79 9.73 -30.57
CA TRP A 112 -17.31 10.36 -29.33
C TRP A 112 -18.10 10.04 -28.05
N PRO A 113 -19.45 9.96 -28.04
CA PRO A 113 -20.21 9.56 -26.86
C PRO A 113 -19.93 8.12 -26.42
N VAL A 114 -19.69 7.22 -27.38
CA VAL A 114 -19.34 5.82 -27.10
C VAL A 114 -17.90 5.70 -26.59
N VAL A 115 -16.97 6.43 -27.20
CA VAL A 115 -15.57 6.49 -26.74
C VAL A 115 -15.51 7.03 -25.32
N ILE A 116 -16.24 8.10 -25.01
CA ILE A 116 -16.29 8.68 -23.66
C ILE A 116 -16.94 7.71 -22.68
N GLY A 117 -18.06 7.05 -23.04
CA GLY A 117 -18.73 6.05 -22.20
C GLY A 117 -17.87 4.84 -21.83
N VAL A 118 -16.87 4.47 -22.64
CA VAL A 118 -15.98 3.31 -22.41
C VAL A 118 -14.63 3.72 -21.82
N VAL A 119 -14.03 4.80 -22.30
CA VAL A 119 -12.70 5.25 -21.86
C VAL A 119 -12.75 5.82 -20.45
N MET A 120 -13.85 6.46 -20.04
CA MET A 120 -13.97 7.03 -18.68
C MET A 120 -13.96 5.98 -17.57
N PRO A 121 -14.82 4.94 -17.62
CA PRO A 121 -14.77 3.86 -16.64
C PRO A 121 -13.39 3.20 -16.59
N MET A 122 -12.73 3.01 -17.74
CA MET A 122 -11.37 2.46 -17.80
C MET A 122 -10.32 3.37 -17.17
N ALA A 123 -10.37 4.68 -17.44
CA ALA A 123 -9.44 5.65 -16.86
C ALA A 123 -9.62 5.78 -15.34
N MET A 124 -10.87 5.81 -14.86
CA MET A 124 -11.16 5.80 -13.42
C MET A 124 -10.72 4.49 -12.76
N LEU A 125 -10.90 3.34 -13.42
CA LEU A 125 -10.44 2.04 -12.93
C LEU A 125 -8.91 1.95 -12.88
N ALA A 126 -8.21 2.50 -13.88
CA ALA A 126 -6.75 2.63 -13.87
C ALA A 126 -6.27 3.55 -12.74
N GLN A 127 -6.99 4.65 -12.50
CA GLN A 127 -6.71 5.58 -11.40
C GLN A 127 -6.99 4.95 -10.02
N PHE A 128 -8.02 4.12 -9.92
CA PHE A 128 -8.36 3.34 -8.73
C PHE A 128 -7.31 2.27 -8.42
N ALA A 129 -6.88 1.53 -9.44
CA ALA A 129 -5.82 0.54 -9.32
C ALA A 129 -4.47 1.18 -8.92
N THR A 130 -4.18 2.38 -9.43
CA THR A 130 -2.98 3.15 -9.02
C THR A 130 -3.09 3.66 -7.59
N ALA A 131 -4.24 4.17 -7.15
CA ALA A 131 -4.46 4.60 -5.77
C ALA A 131 -4.22 3.44 -4.77
N LEU A 132 -4.83 2.28 -5.02
CA LEU A 132 -4.68 1.07 -4.18
C LEU A 132 -3.24 0.52 -4.11
N THR A 133 -2.39 0.88 -5.07
CA THR A 133 -0.99 0.43 -5.17
C THR A 133 0.04 1.48 -4.78
N SER A 134 -0.37 2.71 -4.44
CA SER A 134 0.53 3.85 -4.22
C SER A 134 0.95 4.09 -2.76
N GLU A 135 0.45 3.29 -1.82
CA GLU A 135 0.46 3.65 -0.39
C GLU A 135 1.61 3.09 0.46
N SER A 136 2.35 2.08 0.00
CA SER A 136 3.38 1.42 0.81
C SER A 136 4.80 1.87 0.45
N LEU A 137 5.56 2.35 1.44
CA LEU A 137 7.02 2.56 1.30
C LEU A 137 7.76 1.22 1.39
N PHE A 138 7.19 0.31 2.19
CA PHE A 138 7.63 -1.05 2.41
C PHE A 138 6.40 -1.96 2.48
N ASP A 139 6.43 -3.06 1.74
CA ASP A 139 5.34 -4.04 1.67
C ASP A 139 5.91 -5.45 1.75
N GLY A 140 5.33 -6.33 2.55
CA GLY A 140 5.67 -7.75 2.60
C GLY A 140 4.48 -8.64 2.32
N ASP A 141 4.65 -9.57 1.38
CA ASP A 141 3.69 -10.60 1.00
C ASP A 141 4.31 -12.00 1.07
N ALA A 142 3.56 -13.05 0.70
CA ALA A 142 4.07 -14.42 0.77
C ALA A 142 5.20 -14.74 -0.24
N ASP A 143 5.43 -13.87 -1.22
CA ASP A 143 6.46 -14.08 -2.24
C ASP A 143 7.74 -13.28 -1.91
N GLY A 144 7.65 -12.19 -1.16
CA GLY A 144 8.82 -11.43 -0.74
C GLY A 144 8.51 -10.07 -0.16
N VAL A 145 9.54 -9.23 -0.16
CA VAL A 145 9.49 -7.85 0.32
C VAL A 145 9.63 -6.90 -0.85
N ARG A 146 8.91 -5.77 -0.79
CA ARG A 146 8.96 -4.70 -1.78
C ARG A 146 9.36 -3.40 -1.12
N PHE A 147 10.34 -2.74 -1.72
CA PHE A 147 10.75 -1.39 -1.36
C PHE A 147 10.31 -0.42 -2.44
N ILE A 148 9.68 0.69 -2.02
CA ILE A 148 9.32 1.79 -2.90
C ILE A 148 10.10 3.02 -2.43
N GLN A 149 11.16 3.36 -3.17
CA GLN A 149 11.91 4.59 -2.92
C GLN A 149 11.27 5.75 -3.70
N ARG A 150 10.92 6.84 -3.01
CA ARG A 150 10.48 8.09 -3.67
C ARG A 150 11.70 8.96 -4.02
N GLY A 151 11.76 9.34 -5.30
CA GLY A 151 12.74 10.22 -5.95
C GLY A 151 12.25 10.53 -7.37
N ARG A 152 13.13 10.92 -8.32
CA ARG A 152 12.74 11.17 -9.73
C ARG A 152 12.23 9.93 -10.48
N GLN A 153 12.47 8.71 -9.98
CA GLN A 153 11.95 7.47 -10.56
C GLN A 153 11.31 6.60 -9.47
N LEU A 154 10.09 6.13 -9.75
CA LEU A 154 9.36 5.20 -8.89
C LEU A 154 9.95 3.80 -9.08
N ARG A 155 11.03 3.50 -8.37
CA ARG A 155 11.66 2.16 -8.42
C ARG A 155 10.94 1.23 -7.45
N ARG A 156 10.27 0.22 -8.02
CA ARG A 156 9.67 -0.90 -7.28
C ARG A 156 10.64 -2.07 -7.35
N THR A 157 11.37 -2.33 -6.27
CA THR A 157 12.22 -3.52 -6.20
C THR A 157 11.49 -4.58 -5.38
N ARG A 158 11.25 -5.76 -5.99
CA ARG A 158 10.78 -6.94 -5.29
C ARG A 158 11.98 -7.83 -5.00
N ILE A 159 12.13 -8.21 -3.74
CA ILE A 159 13.18 -9.11 -3.27
C ILE A 159 12.47 -10.36 -2.78
N PRO A 160 12.67 -11.53 -3.43
CA PRO A 160 12.05 -12.77 -2.99
C PRO A 160 12.61 -13.20 -1.63
N TRP A 161 11.81 -13.93 -0.84
CA TRP A 161 12.23 -14.38 0.49
C TRP A 161 13.50 -15.24 0.48
N GLU A 162 13.81 -15.90 -0.62
CA GLU A 162 15.03 -16.70 -0.79
C GLU A 162 16.31 -15.87 -0.79
N ASP A 163 16.25 -14.63 -1.26
CA ASP A 163 17.41 -13.76 -1.35
C ASP A 163 17.70 -13.03 -0.03
N ILE A 164 16.77 -13.10 0.92
CA ILE A 164 16.83 -12.33 2.18
C ILE A 164 17.53 -13.17 3.26
N ALA A 165 18.54 -12.58 3.88
CA ALA A 165 19.22 -13.12 5.06
C ALA A 165 18.67 -12.46 6.35
N ALA A 166 18.46 -11.15 6.35
CA ALA A 166 17.90 -10.45 7.50
C ALA A 166 17.13 -9.19 7.11
N ILE A 167 16.15 -8.83 7.93
CA ILE A 167 15.54 -7.50 7.95
C ILE A 167 16.17 -6.74 9.10
N VAL A 168 16.73 -5.56 8.81
CA VAL A 168 17.39 -4.70 9.80
C VAL A 168 16.54 -3.47 10.02
N VAL A 169 16.23 -3.16 11.27
CA VAL A 169 15.50 -1.96 11.67
C VAL A 169 16.42 -1.09 12.51
N ALA A 170 16.41 0.23 12.29
CA ALA A 170 17.11 1.18 13.14
C ALA A 170 16.21 2.36 13.50
N THR A 171 16.53 3.04 14.61
CA THR A 171 15.93 4.35 14.89
C THR A 171 16.45 5.33 13.84
N GLY A 172 15.56 6.03 13.13
CA GLY A 172 16.00 6.95 12.09
C GLY A 172 16.67 8.19 12.67
N ALA A 173 17.56 8.83 11.92
CA ALA A 173 18.26 10.03 12.38
C ALA A 173 17.34 11.25 12.57
N ARG A 174 16.11 11.23 12.01
CA ARG A 174 15.11 12.28 12.21
C ARG A 174 14.16 11.90 13.35
N PRO A 175 13.67 12.87 14.14
CA PRO A 175 12.66 12.60 15.15
C PRO A 175 11.44 11.90 14.56
N LYS A 176 10.94 10.88 15.26
CA LYS A 176 9.74 10.10 14.87
C LYS A 176 9.88 9.36 13.54
N THR A 177 11.11 9.01 13.10
CA THR A 177 11.32 8.12 11.96
C THR A 177 12.00 6.81 12.38
N VAL A 178 11.83 5.79 11.54
CA VAL A 178 12.53 4.51 11.62
C VAL A 178 13.14 4.21 10.27
N GLU A 179 14.27 3.52 10.28
CA GLU A 179 14.90 3.00 9.07
C GLU A 179 14.68 1.50 8.99
N ILE A 180 14.35 1.02 7.81
CA ILE A 180 14.14 -0.40 7.52
C ILE A 180 15.01 -0.75 6.33
N GLY A 181 15.86 -1.74 6.47
CA GLY A 181 16.72 -2.25 5.41
C GLY A 181 16.71 -3.76 5.32
N VAL A 182 17.23 -4.27 4.21
CA VAL A 182 17.37 -5.71 3.98
C VAL A 182 18.82 -6.07 3.77
N ARG A 183 19.28 -7.06 4.52
CA ARG A 183 20.51 -7.80 4.25
C ARG A 183 20.18 -8.97 3.33
N LEU A 184 20.81 -8.97 2.16
CA LEU A 184 20.69 -10.07 1.21
C LEU A 184 21.70 -11.16 1.54
N ARG A 185 21.43 -12.38 1.04
CA ARG A 185 22.39 -13.48 1.07
C ARG A 185 23.58 -13.18 0.17
N ALA A 186 24.69 -13.84 0.46
CA ALA A 186 25.89 -13.77 -0.36
C ALA A 186 25.59 -14.24 -1.80
N GLY A 187 26.17 -13.56 -2.79
CA GLY A 187 26.03 -13.90 -4.21
C GLY A 187 24.77 -13.37 -4.89
N VAL A 188 23.82 -12.76 -4.16
CA VAL A 188 22.63 -12.15 -4.77
C VAL A 188 23.03 -10.85 -5.48
N PRO A 189 22.76 -10.68 -6.78
CA PRO A 189 23.05 -9.44 -7.49
C PRO A 189 22.18 -8.31 -6.94
N THR A 190 22.81 -7.18 -6.63
CA THR A 190 22.11 -6.04 -6.02
C THR A 190 22.19 -4.79 -6.89
N ARG A 191 21.17 -3.96 -6.79
CA ARG A 191 21.17 -2.59 -7.33
C ARG A 191 20.94 -1.65 -6.15
N PRO A 192 22.00 -1.28 -5.41
CA PRO A 192 21.86 -0.55 -4.18
C PRO A 192 21.24 0.83 -4.40
N TYR A 193 20.42 1.26 -3.45
CA TYR A 193 19.87 2.61 -3.44
C TYR A 193 20.96 3.63 -3.10
N PRO A 194 20.98 4.79 -3.78
CA PRO A 194 22.00 5.80 -3.52
C PRO A 194 21.93 6.24 -2.06
N PRO A 195 23.08 6.37 -1.35
CA PRO A 195 23.13 6.86 0.03
C PRO A 195 22.45 8.23 0.14
N ARG A 196 21.72 8.46 1.22
CA ARG A 196 21.21 9.79 1.58
C ARG A 196 21.84 10.22 2.89
N ALA A 197 22.02 11.53 3.04
CA ALA A 197 22.54 12.10 4.27
C ALA A 197 21.68 11.68 5.46
N TYR A 198 22.34 11.33 6.56
CA TYR A 198 21.72 10.95 7.83
C TYR A 198 20.92 9.63 7.81
N GLU A 199 21.22 8.71 6.88
CA GLU A 199 20.75 7.32 6.97
C GLU A 199 21.80 6.46 7.69
N LEU A 200 21.37 5.61 8.62
CA LEU A 200 22.22 4.69 9.40
C LEU A 200 22.45 3.35 8.70
N LEU A 201 21.53 2.95 7.81
CA LEU A 201 21.58 1.66 7.12
C LEU A 201 22.23 1.75 5.73
N THR A 202 23.17 2.68 5.51
CA THR A 202 23.77 2.97 4.19
C THR A 202 24.59 1.83 3.59
N ASP A 203 25.07 0.91 4.43
CA ASP A 203 25.71 -0.34 4.07
C ASP A 203 24.75 -1.36 3.42
N LEU A 204 23.44 -1.22 3.66
CA LEU A 204 22.44 -2.13 3.10
C LEU A 204 21.99 -1.68 1.70
N PRO A 205 21.87 -2.62 0.74
CA PRO A 205 21.54 -2.29 -0.64
C PRO A 205 20.13 -1.71 -0.78
N TYR A 206 19.19 -2.22 0.01
CA TYR A 206 17.79 -1.79 -0.01
C TYR A 206 17.39 -1.30 1.36
N ARG A 207 16.98 -0.03 1.41
CA ARG A 207 16.59 0.65 2.65
C ARG A 207 15.59 1.76 2.40
N ILE A 208 14.78 2.05 3.41
CA ILE A 208 13.86 3.18 3.43
C ILE A 208 13.82 3.83 4.82
N VAL A 209 13.50 5.12 4.83
CA VAL A 209 13.09 5.85 6.02
C VAL A 209 11.57 5.93 6.03
N ALA A 210 10.95 5.55 7.14
CA ALA A 210 9.51 5.60 7.33
C ALA A 210 9.11 6.38 8.59
N PRO A 211 7.88 6.93 8.63
CA PRO A 211 7.33 7.48 9.87
C PRO A 211 7.19 6.38 10.94
N ARG A 212 7.67 6.64 12.16
CA ARG A 212 7.60 5.68 13.28
C ARG A 212 6.17 5.25 13.60
N LYS A 213 5.19 6.13 13.41
CA LYS A 213 3.77 5.84 13.65
C LYS A 213 3.15 4.80 12.70
N SER A 214 3.77 4.54 11.55
CA SER A 214 3.30 3.52 10.59
C SER A 214 4.14 2.24 10.67
N PHE A 215 5.00 2.13 11.68
CA PHE A 215 5.85 0.98 11.95
C PHE A 215 5.40 0.26 13.22
N SER A 216 5.33 -1.07 13.14
CA SER A 216 5.10 -1.97 14.27
C SER A 216 6.08 -3.13 14.15
N LEU A 217 6.79 -3.42 15.24
CA LEU A 217 7.75 -4.53 15.27
C LEU A 217 7.03 -5.88 15.17
N ASP A 218 5.89 -6.01 15.84
CA ASP A 218 5.06 -7.21 15.79
C ASP A 218 4.52 -7.47 14.40
N ASP A 219 4.17 -6.42 13.67
CA ASP A 219 3.68 -6.57 12.30
C ASP A 219 4.79 -7.01 11.34
N ILE A 220 6.03 -6.56 11.53
CA ILE A 220 7.20 -7.06 10.78
C ILE A 220 7.49 -8.51 11.12
N GLY A 221 7.43 -8.88 12.41
CA GLY A 221 7.58 -10.27 12.83
C GLY A 221 6.49 -11.17 12.23
N GLY A 222 5.24 -10.72 12.25
CA GLY A 222 4.11 -11.40 11.61
C GLY A 222 4.27 -11.52 10.09
N MET A 223 4.80 -10.48 9.43
CA MET A 223 5.16 -10.52 8.01
C MET A 223 6.27 -11.53 7.73
N LEU A 224 7.33 -11.58 8.56
CA LEU A 224 8.41 -12.55 8.44
C LEU A 224 7.91 -13.99 8.51
N ASN A 225 6.92 -14.28 9.37
CA ASN A 225 6.30 -15.60 9.45
C ASN A 225 5.57 -16.01 8.15
N ARG A 226 5.13 -15.05 7.32
CA ARG A 226 4.51 -15.33 6.01
C ARG A 226 5.50 -15.88 4.99
N SER A 227 6.81 -15.67 5.19
CA SER A 227 7.85 -16.29 4.35
C SER A 227 7.83 -17.82 4.44
N GLY A 228 7.37 -18.37 5.56
CA GLY A 228 7.51 -19.79 5.91
C GLY A 228 8.95 -20.28 6.04
N ARG A 229 9.91 -19.36 6.13
CA ARG A 229 11.32 -19.66 6.41
C ARG A 229 11.62 -19.50 7.90
N THR A 230 12.70 -20.13 8.37
CA THR A 230 13.16 -20.04 9.76
C THR A 230 14.54 -19.39 9.89
N ASP A 231 15.18 -19.10 8.77
CA ASP A 231 16.57 -18.65 8.69
C ASP A 231 16.70 -17.15 8.39
N ILE A 232 15.57 -16.42 8.32
CA ILE A 232 15.57 -14.97 8.17
C ILE A 232 15.56 -14.32 9.55
N ALA A 233 16.58 -13.51 9.85
CA ALA A 233 16.68 -12.78 11.11
C ALA A 233 15.95 -11.43 11.05
N LEU A 234 15.39 -11.01 12.19
CA LEU A 234 14.99 -9.63 12.46
C LEU A 234 16.02 -9.02 13.40
N LEU A 235 16.69 -7.96 12.95
CA LEU A 235 17.77 -7.31 13.67
C LEU A 235 17.38 -5.86 14.00
N HIS A 236 17.73 -5.41 15.20
CA HIS A 236 17.69 -4.00 15.57
C HIS A 236 19.12 -3.46 15.55
N ARG A 237 19.38 -2.42 14.76
CA ARG A 237 20.66 -1.75 14.73
C ARG A 237 20.63 -0.47 15.55
N THR A 238 21.61 -0.37 16.43
CA THR A 238 21.92 0.81 17.25
C THR A 238 23.34 1.29 16.90
N PRO A 239 23.75 2.49 17.32
CA PRO A 239 25.14 2.93 17.17
C PRO A 239 26.16 1.98 17.82
N ALA A 240 25.76 1.22 18.86
CA ALA A 240 26.61 0.26 19.54
C ALA A 240 26.74 -1.09 18.82
N GLY A 241 25.89 -1.36 17.82
CA GLY A 241 25.89 -2.62 17.09
C GLY A 241 24.50 -3.17 16.78
N GLU A 242 24.47 -4.41 16.29
CA GLU A 242 23.25 -5.12 15.94
C GLU A 242 22.82 -6.08 17.04
N GLN A 243 21.54 -6.00 17.40
CA GLN A 243 20.89 -6.92 18.31
C GLN A 243 19.91 -7.80 17.55
N LEU A 244 20.01 -9.11 17.73
CA LEU A 244 19.03 -10.05 17.22
C LEU A 244 17.73 -9.93 18.02
N LEU A 245 16.63 -9.65 17.34
CA LEU A 245 15.30 -9.61 17.94
C LEU A 245 14.58 -10.94 17.83
N GLY A 246 14.82 -11.69 16.74
CA GLY A 246 14.23 -13.00 16.52
C GLY A 246 14.38 -13.50 15.10
N TYR A 247 13.80 -14.66 14.81
CA TYR A 247 13.80 -15.28 13.49
C TYR A 247 12.37 -15.46 12.96
N ALA A 248 12.25 -15.54 11.63
CA ALA A 248 11.00 -15.91 10.98
C ALA A 248 10.45 -17.25 11.49
N ASN A 249 9.13 -17.35 11.59
CA ASN A 249 8.34 -18.44 12.20
C ASN A 249 8.61 -18.74 13.69
N ALA A 250 9.63 -18.15 14.30
CA ALA A 250 9.84 -18.15 15.74
C ALA A 250 9.19 -16.93 16.43
N TRP A 251 8.73 -15.95 15.64
CA TRP A 251 8.08 -14.76 16.15
C TRP A 251 6.66 -15.07 16.64
N THR A 252 6.45 -15.04 17.96
CA THR A 252 5.13 -15.13 18.57
C THR A 252 4.71 -13.74 19.05
N SER A 253 3.63 -13.19 18.47
CA SER A 253 3.01 -11.94 18.93
C SER A 253 2.73 -12.03 20.43
N GLY A 254 3.34 -11.15 21.23
CA GLY A 254 3.17 -11.11 22.69
C GLY A 254 4.35 -11.63 23.53
N ARG A 255 5.44 -12.14 22.92
CA ARG A 255 6.72 -12.31 23.64
C ARG A 255 7.62 -11.10 23.35
N GLN A 256 7.73 -10.19 24.32
CA GLN A 256 8.99 -9.46 24.48
C GLN A 256 10.12 -10.51 24.51
N PRO A 257 11.18 -10.38 23.71
CA PRO A 257 12.26 -11.34 23.76
C PRO A 257 12.87 -11.31 25.16
N VAL A 258 12.73 -12.43 25.87
CA VAL A 258 13.40 -12.66 27.15
C VAL A 258 14.88 -12.87 26.85
N ALA A 259 15.63 -11.78 26.91
CA ALA A 259 16.98 -11.76 27.44
C ALA A 259 17.08 -10.51 28.32
N ARG A 260 17.37 -10.76 29.60
CA ARG A 260 17.54 -9.80 30.69
C ARG A 260 18.16 -8.47 30.25
N THR A 261 17.57 -7.39 30.77
CA THR A 261 18.09 -6.00 30.83
C THR A 261 18.23 -5.26 29.51
N ALA A 262 17.10 -4.96 28.87
CA ALA A 262 16.74 -3.57 28.61
C ALA A 262 15.21 -3.51 28.45
N ARG A 263 14.52 -2.95 29.44
CA ARG A 263 13.26 -2.26 29.13
C ARG A 263 13.59 -1.36 27.94
N LEU A 264 12.79 -1.39 26.87
CA LEU A 264 12.66 -0.21 26.03
C LEU A 264 12.41 0.93 27.01
N ALA A 265 13.45 1.73 27.28
CA ALA A 265 13.32 2.81 28.24
C ALA A 265 12.14 3.66 27.76
N PRO A 266 11.29 4.16 28.67
CA PRO A 266 10.40 5.25 28.29
C PRO A 266 11.31 6.32 27.68
N PHE A 267 11.07 6.63 26.41
CA PHE A 267 11.74 7.74 25.74
C PHE A 267 11.56 8.94 26.66
N ALA A 268 12.65 9.37 27.29
CA ALA A 268 12.61 10.49 28.21
C ALA A 268 11.99 11.69 27.46
N PRO A 269 11.04 12.41 28.06
CA PRO A 269 10.73 13.75 27.59
C PRO A 269 12.01 14.58 27.80
N ASP A 270 12.50 15.21 26.73
CA ASP A 270 13.52 16.24 26.88
C ASP A 270 13.01 17.31 27.85
N PRO A 271 13.83 17.76 28.82
CA PRO A 271 13.49 18.93 29.63
C PRO A 271 13.42 20.18 28.74
N ALA A 272 12.50 21.07 29.12
CA ALA A 272 12.15 22.33 28.47
C ALA A 272 13.35 23.25 28.19
#